data_AF-A0A7G9GXF6-F1
#
_entry.id   AF-A0A7G9GXF6-F1
#
_cell.length_a   1.000
_cell.length_b   1.000
_cell.length_c   1.000
_cell.angle_alpha   90.00
_cell.angle_beta   90.00
_cell.angle_gamma   90.00
#
_symmetry.space_group_name_H-M   'P 1'
#
loop_
_entity.id
_entity.type
_entity.pdbx_description
1 polymer ?
#
loop_
_entity_poly.entity_id
_entity_poly.type
_entity_poly.pdbx_seq_one_letter_code
_entity_poly.pdbx_strand_id
1 'polypeptide(L)'
;MSNNLTRKENLMNKLKAKMEEAAWKSSFDFESFEIDEATKEFIVAREEIIANSFKKYASSKYEMCTALYEVKVKLQEKGESFMAWYQNLGLTKDKVSELLKTNELYLQAPQFKDYISSLSGLAVRMLTNKNINPQLALDVMEKGVKNTTEIKELLEDKTQDPAEEVKDNNILAGKKREKIAKKIVDSCLAKIDNQDLKAAKQDLNFFKNIIKELEDKIAAQEEDLSKKNNLKLVKNKLFIDGEGNIYFVRDGIGQDSYKVFKAKNYQDYKDNIRVHGVKSLPWRETEAEAYEDLVSYAQKKSFLPFFEIEG
;
A
#
# COMPACT_ATOMS: atom_id res chain seq x y z
N MET A 1 -30.72 41.88 -27.54
CA MET A 1 -30.77 40.49 -28.08
C MET A 1 -29.42 39.95 -28.56
N SER A 2 -28.47 40.80 -28.98
CA SER A 2 -27.16 40.36 -29.53
C SER A 2 -26.22 39.60 -28.58
N ASN A 3 -26.23 39.88 -27.26
CA ASN A 3 -25.35 39.18 -26.31
C ASN A 3 -25.70 37.69 -26.10
N ASN A 4 -26.95 37.28 -26.35
CA ASN A 4 -27.37 35.89 -26.17
C ASN A 4 -27.02 35.01 -27.38
N LEU A 5 -27.07 35.57 -28.59
CA LEU A 5 -26.60 34.87 -29.81
C LEU A 5 -25.10 34.59 -29.73
N THR A 6 -24.31 35.61 -29.39
CA THR A 6 -22.85 35.51 -29.30
C THR A 6 -22.39 34.49 -28.25
N ARG A 7 -23.15 34.34 -27.14
CA ARG A 7 -22.87 33.33 -26.11
C ARG A 7 -23.21 31.91 -26.58
N LYS A 8 -24.29 31.74 -27.36
CA LYS A 8 -24.72 30.45 -27.91
C LYS A 8 -23.77 29.96 -29.01
N GLU A 9 -23.29 30.86 -29.85
CA GLU A 9 -22.28 30.58 -30.89
C GLU A 9 -20.94 30.17 -30.27
N ASN A 10 -20.49 30.89 -29.24
CA ASN A 10 -19.27 30.53 -28.51
C ASN A 10 -19.37 29.18 -27.80
N LEU A 11 -20.54 28.81 -27.28
CA LEU A 11 -20.77 27.49 -26.68
C LEU A 11 -20.78 26.38 -27.73
N MET A 12 -21.43 26.60 -28.87
CA MET A 12 -21.44 25.66 -30.01
C MET A 12 -20.05 25.45 -30.60
N ASN A 13 -19.25 26.51 -30.72
CA ASN A 13 -17.88 26.39 -31.21
C ASN A 13 -16.96 25.66 -30.22
N LYS A 14 -17.15 25.87 -28.90
CA LYS A 14 -16.44 25.07 -27.88
C LYS A 14 -16.87 23.61 -27.86
N LEU A 15 -18.16 23.32 -28.10
CA LEU A 15 -18.67 21.95 -28.25
C LEU A 15 -18.09 21.28 -29.50
N LYS A 16 -18.08 21.96 -30.65
CA LYS A 16 -17.47 21.47 -31.88
C LYS A 16 -15.98 21.20 -31.72
N ALA A 17 -15.22 22.14 -31.15
CA ALA A 17 -13.79 21.94 -30.89
C ALA A 17 -13.51 20.74 -29.97
N LYS A 18 -14.32 20.54 -28.90
CA LYS A 18 -14.22 19.35 -28.05
C LYS A 18 -14.65 18.06 -28.74
N MET A 19 -15.60 18.13 -29.67
CA MET A 19 -16.03 16.97 -30.47
C MET A 19 -14.96 16.61 -31.52
N GLU A 20 -14.28 17.59 -32.11
CA GLU A 20 -13.17 17.40 -33.04
C GLU A 20 -11.90 16.88 -32.34
N GLU A 21 -11.59 17.37 -31.13
CA GLU A 21 -10.51 16.81 -30.28
C GLU A 21 -10.82 15.37 -29.82
N ALA A 22 -12.10 14.99 -29.73
CA ALA A 22 -12.55 13.65 -29.37
C ALA A 22 -12.79 12.74 -30.58
N ALA A 23 -12.68 13.26 -31.81
CA ALA A 23 -12.95 12.50 -33.02
C ALA A 23 -11.93 11.36 -33.17
N TRP A 24 -12.43 10.14 -33.33
CA TRP A 24 -11.59 8.96 -33.53
C TRP A 24 -10.77 9.11 -34.81
N LYS A 25 -9.47 8.84 -34.72
CA LYS A 25 -8.56 8.76 -35.87
C LYS A 25 -7.94 7.38 -35.89
N SER A 26 -8.20 6.62 -36.96
CA SER A 26 -7.57 5.33 -37.15
C SER A 26 -6.06 5.49 -37.30
N SER A 27 -5.31 4.65 -36.60
CA SER A 27 -3.86 4.50 -36.79
C SER A 27 -3.53 3.29 -37.67
N PHE A 28 -4.53 2.64 -38.25
CA PHE A 28 -4.34 1.49 -39.13
C PHE A 28 -3.80 1.97 -40.49
N ASP A 29 -2.80 1.26 -41.01
CA ASP A 29 -2.19 1.58 -42.30
C ASP A 29 -3.02 0.98 -43.44
N PHE A 30 -4.02 1.72 -43.91
CA PHE A 30 -4.89 1.27 -45.00
C PHE A 30 -4.16 1.21 -46.35
N GLU A 31 -3.10 1.99 -46.54
CA GLU A 31 -2.39 2.11 -47.81
C GLU A 31 -1.60 0.82 -48.11
N SER A 32 -0.92 0.27 -47.10
CA SER A 32 -0.15 -0.98 -47.24
C SER A 32 -1.01 -2.21 -47.58
N PHE A 33 -2.33 -2.15 -47.37
CA PHE A 33 -3.25 -3.25 -47.67
C PHE A 33 -4.15 -2.98 -48.89
N GLU A 34 -3.88 -1.92 -49.65
CA GLU A 34 -4.62 -1.57 -50.88
C GLU A 34 -6.15 -1.49 -50.65
N ILE A 35 -6.57 -1.00 -49.49
CA ILE A 35 -7.99 -0.91 -49.12
C ILE A 35 -8.62 0.31 -49.82
N ASP A 36 -9.77 0.11 -50.49
CA ASP A 36 -10.49 1.17 -51.16
C ASP A 36 -11.13 2.18 -50.20
N GLU A 37 -11.38 3.40 -50.68
CA GLU A 37 -11.86 4.50 -49.84
C GLU A 37 -13.23 4.22 -49.20
N ALA A 38 -14.15 3.52 -49.89
CA ALA A 38 -15.46 3.20 -49.34
C ALA A 38 -15.37 2.18 -48.19
N THR A 39 -14.50 1.17 -48.35
CA THR A 39 -14.20 0.21 -47.29
C THR A 39 -13.48 0.87 -46.12
N LYS A 40 -12.52 1.77 -46.38
CA LYS A 40 -11.82 2.54 -45.35
C LYS A 40 -12.78 3.40 -44.53
N GLU A 41 -13.67 4.16 -45.16
CA GLU A 41 -14.70 4.95 -44.47
C GLU A 41 -15.58 4.08 -43.55
N PHE A 42 -16.01 2.91 -44.05
CA PHE A 42 -16.77 1.94 -43.26
C PHE A 42 -15.98 1.44 -42.05
N ILE A 43 -14.72 1.05 -42.23
CA ILE A 43 -13.86 0.55 -41.14
C ILE A 43 -13.67 1.63 -40.08
N VAL A 44 -13.32 2.85 -40.48
CA VAL A 44 -13.12 3.99 -39.56
C VAL A 44 -14.38 4.26 -38.72
N ALA A 45 -15.57 4.22 -39.34
CA ALA A 45 -16.84 4.38 -38.63
C ALA A 45 -17.08 3.25 -37.59
N ARG A 46 -16.67 2.01 -37.90
CA ARG A 46 -16.77 0.88 -36.96
C ARG A 46 -15.76 0.98 -35.83
N GLU A 47 -14.52 1.38 -36.12
CA GLU A 47 -13.51 1.62 -35.10
C GLU A 47 -13.94 2.69 -34.11
N GLU A 48 -14.59 3.77 -34.57
CA GLU A 48 -15.12 4.81 -33.70
C GLU A 48 -16.16 4.26 -32.72
N ILE A 49 -17.08 3.41 -33.20
CA ILE A 49 -18.08 2.73 -32.35
C ILE A 49 -17.36 1.84 -31.31
N ILE A 50 -16.34 1.09 -31.74
CA ILE A 50 -15.57 0.19 -30.86
C ILE A 50 -14.84 1.01 -29.79
N ALA A 51 -14.12 2.07 -30.17
CA ALA A 51 -13.39 2.94 -29.26
C ALA A 51 -14.31 3.61 -28.24
N ASN A 52 -15.46 4.14 -28.68
CA ASN A 52 -16.45 4.73 -27.79
C ASN A 52 -17.08 3.70 -26.85
N SER A 53 -17.31 2.49 -27.33
CA SER A 53 -17.82 1.38 -26.49
C SER A 53 -16.80 0.98 -25.43
N PHE A 54 -15.50 0.94 -25.75
CA PHE A 54 -14.44 0.71 -24.76
C PHE A 54 -14.36 1.80 -23.69
N LYS A 55 -14.51 3.08 -24.05
CA LYS A 55 -14.58 4.19 -23.07
C LYS A 55 -15.78 4.05 -22.12
N LYS A 56 -16.95 3.66 -22.65
CA LYS A 56 -18.14 3.38 -21.84
C LYS A 56 -17.90 2.18 -20.93
N TYR A 57 -17.37 1.08 -21.46
CA TYR A 57 -17.00 -0.10 -20.70
C TYR A 57 -16.01 0.23 -19.57
N ALA A 58 -14.99 1.04 -19.82
CA ALA A 58 -14.03 1.48 -18.81
C ALA A 58 -14.72 2.24 -17.67
N SER A 59 -15.68 3.11 -18.00
CA SER A 59 -16.47 3.83 -17.00
C SER A 59 -17.36 2.90 -16.18
N SER A 60 -18.10 2.01 -16.83
CA SER A 60 -18.94 1.03 -16.12
C SER A 60 -18.11 0.07 -15.25
N LYS A 61 -16.93 -0.37 -15.73
CA LYS A 61 -16.02 -1.22 -14.98
C LYS A 61 -15.48 -0.51 -13.74
N TYR A 62 -15.08 0.75 -13.88
CA TYR A 62 -14.67 1.59 -12.76
C TYR A 62 -15.77 1.70 -11.69
N GLU A 63 -16.98 2.11 -12.10
CA GLU A 63 -18.14 2.25 -11.20
C GLU A 63 -18.46 0.94 -10.48
N MET A 64 -18.47 -0.18 -11.21
CA MET A 64 -18.69 -1.52 -10.64
C MET A 64 -17.61 -1.89 -9.61
N CYS A 65 -16.34 -1.62 -9.90
CA CYS A 65 -15.23 -1.89 -8.99
C CYS A 65 -15.32 -1.04 -7.72
N THR A 66 -15.65 0.24 -7.87
CA THR A 66 -15.81 1.19 -6.75
C THR A 66 -17.00 0.80 -5.87
N ALA A 67 -18.17 0.55 -6.45
CA ALA A 67 -19.36 0.14 -5.70
C ALA A 67 -19.13 -1.16 -4.92
N LEU A 68 -18.46 -2.15 -5.54
CA LEU A 68 -18.10 -3.39 -4.87
C LEU A 68 -17.18 -3.15 -3.67
N TYR A 69 -16.18 -2.27 -3.82
CA TYR A 69 -15.28 -1.91 -2.73
C TYR A 69 -15.98 -1.17 -1.59
N GLU A 70 -16.86 -0.21 -1.91
CA GLU A 70 -17.64 0.53 -0.90
C GLU A 70 -18.54 -0.40 -0.07
N VAL A 71 -19.21 -1.35 -0.73
CA VAL A 71 -20.02 -2.35 -0.04
C VAL A 71 -19.16 -3.26 0.82
N LYS A 72 -17.99 -3.70 0.31
CA LYS A 72 -17.03 -4.48 1.09
C LYS A 72 -16.66 -3.75 2.39
N VAL A 73 -16.28 -2.47 2.31
CA VAL A 73 -15.89 -1.67 3.48
C VAL A 73 -17.06 -1.59 4.47
N LYS A 74 -18.29 -1.34 4.00
CA LYS A 74 -19.46 -1.26 4.89
C LYS A 74 -19.87 -2.58 5.53
N LEU A 75 -19.62 -3.71 4.86
CA LEU A 75 -19.96 -5.04 5.36
C LEU A 75 -18.80 -5.70 6.13
N GLN A 76 -17.59 -5.12 6.11
CA GLN A 76 -16.40 -5.69 6.74
C GLN A 76 -16.56 -5.88 8.27
N GLU A 77 -17.32 -5.01 8.93
CA GLU A 77 -17.62 -5.10 10.36
C GLU A 77 -18.71 -6.14 10.69
N LYS A 78 -19.40 -6.67 9.67
CA LYS A 78 -20.57 -7.54 9.80
C LYS A 78 -20.26 -8.99 9.37
N GLY A 79 -19.06 -9.49 9.69
CA GLY A 79 -18.66 -10.89 9.48
C GLY A 79 -18.80 -11.37 8.03
N GLU A 80 -19.37 -12.56 7.83
CA GLU A 80 -19.50 -13.19 6.50
C GLU A 80 -20.56 -12.56 5.57
N SER A 81 -21.19 -11.47 5.99
CA SER A 81 -22.25 -10.79 5.22
C SER A 81 -21.83 -10.35 3.81
N PHE A 82 -20.57 -9.97 3.61
CA PHE A 82 -20.08 -9.59 2.28
C PHE A 82 -20.10 -10.76 1.28
N MET A 83 -19.73 -11.97 1.74
CA MET A 83 -19.72 -13.16 0.89
C MET A 83 -21.12 -13.55 0.45
N ALA A 84 -22.04 -13.63 1.42
CA ALA A 84 -23.44 -13.93 1.15
C ALA A 84 -24.07 -12.89 0.19
N TRP A 85 -23.75 -11.60 0.38
CA TRP A 85 -24.28 -10.53 -0.47
C TRP A 85 -23.85 -10.65 -1.93
N TYR A 86 -22.54 -10.83 -2.20
CA TYR A 86 -22.08 -10.90 -3.60
C TYR A 86 -22.52 -12.20 -4.27
N GLN A 87 -22.65 -13.31 -3.53
CA GLN A 87 -23.14 -14.57 -4.06
C GLN A 87 -24.61 -14.46 -4.48
N ASN A 88 -25.43 -13.74 -3.72
CA ASN A 88 -26.81 -13.43 -4.08
C ASN A 88 -26.92 -12.56 -5.36
N LEU A 89 -25.91 -11.75 -5.66
CA LEU A 89 -25.79 -11.03 -6.93
C LEU A 89 -25.31 -11.89 -8.11
N GLY A 90 -25.02 -13.18 -7.87
CA GLY A 90 -24.49 -14.10 -8.88
C GLY A 90 -23.00 -13.95 -9.15
N LEU A 91 -22.26 -13.24 -8.29
CA LEU A 91 -20.81 -13.08 -8.44
C LEU A 91 -20.05 -14.24 -7.81
N THR A 92 -18.99 -14.69 -8.49
CA THR A 92 -18.06 -15.69 -7.95
C THR A 92 -16.97 -15.02 -7.12
N LYS A 93 -16.37 -15.79 -6.20
CA LYS A 93 -15.22 -15.33 -5.40
C LYS A 93 -14.07 -14.84 -6.29
N ASP A 94 -13.80 -15.56 -7.38
CA ASP A 94 -12.72 -15.20 -8.32
C ASP A 94 -13.00 -13.87 -9.01
N LYS A 95 -14.24 -13.64 -9.46
CA LYS A 95 -14.60 -12.38 -10.10
C LYS A 95 -14.56 -11.22 -9.10
N VAL A 96 -15.04 -11.42 -7.89
CA VAL A 96 -14.95 -10.42 -6.81
C VAL A 96 -13.49 -10.10 -6.48
N SER A 97 -12.62 -11.10 -6.42
CA SER A 97 -11.18 -10.89 -6.19
C SER A 97 -10.54 -10.08 -7.32
N GLU A 98 -10.86 -10.39 -8.58
CA GLU A 98 -10.38 -9.65 -9.75
C GLU A 98 -10.82 -8.18 -9.71
N LEU A 99 -12.11 -7.93 -9.45
CA LEU A 99 -12.68 -6.58 -9.40
C LEU A 99 -12.11 -5.74 -8.25
N LEU A 100 -11.93 -6.35 -7.06
CA LEU A 100 -11.33 -5.66 -5.92
C LEU A 100 -9.86 -5.29 -6.15
N LYS A 101 -9.07 -6.20 -6.76
CA LYS A 101 -7.69 -5.90 -7.16
C LYS A 101 -7.62 -4.82 -8.24
N THR A 102 -8.55 -4.84 -9.19
CA THR A 102 -8.65 -3.78 -10.20
C THR A 102 -8.96 -2.43 -9.52
N ASN A 103 -9.82 -2.43 -8.50
CA ASN A 103 -10.11 -1.22 -7.73
C ASN A 103 -8.88 -0.68 -6.99
N GLU A 104 -8.01 -1.55 -6.50
CA GLU A 104 -6.75 -1.15 -5.86
C GLU A 104 -5.89 -0.31 -6.82
N LEU A 105 -5.78 -0.71 -8.09
CA LEU A 105 -5.07 0.05 -9.11
C LEU A 105 -5.76 1.40 -9.40
N TYR A 106 -7.11 1.43 -9.44
CA TYR A 106 -7.83 2.69 -9.61
C TYR A 106 -7.59 3.69 -8.46
N LEU A 107 -7.52 3.20 -7.22
CA LEU A 107 -7.21 4.04 -6.06
C LEU A 107 -5.77 4.58 -6.10
N GLN A 108 -4.82 3.76 -6.58
CA GLN A 108 -3.41 4.15 -6.72
C GLN A 108 -3.19 5.14 -7.88
N ALA A 109 -3.92 4.97 -8.99
CA ALA A 109 -3.63 5.64 -10.24
C ALA A 109 -4.92 6.00 -11.03
N PRO A 110 -5.77 6.90 -10.49
CA PRO A 110 -7.07 7.22 -11.09
C PRO A 110 -6.96 7.85 -12.49
N GLN A 111 -5.84 8.52 -12.79
CA GLN A 111 -5.56 9.07 -14.12
C GLN A 111 -5.39 8.01 -15.21
N PHE A 112 -5.11 6.75 -14.85
CA PHE A 112 -4.94 5.64 -15.79
C PHE A 112 -6.21 4.78 -15.92
N LYS A 113 -7.40 5.33 -15.63
CA LYS A 113 -8.68 4.62 -15.65
C LYS A 113 -8.91 3.78 -16.91
N ASP A 114 -8.72 4.37 -18.09
CA ASP A 114 -8.96 3.68 -19.37
C ASP A 114 -7.96 2.54 -19.60
N TYR A 115 -6.70 2.75 -19.21
CA TYR A 115 -5.65 1.74 -19.27
C TYR A 115 -5.96 0.57 -18.33
N ILE A 116 -6.21 0.84 -17.04
CA ILE A 116 -6.51 -0.18 -16.02
C ILE A 116 -7.75 -0.98 -16.43
N SER A 117 -8.76 -0.31 -16.98
CA SER A 117 -9.98 -0.98 -17.46
C SER A 117 -9.70 -1.99 -18.57
N SER A 118 -8.70 -1.74 -19.40
CA SER A 118 -8.31 -2.60 -20.52
C SER A 118 -7.39 -3.77 -20.13
N LEU A 119 -6.90 -3.81 -18.88
CA LEU A 119 -6.03 -4.89 -18.42
C LEU A 119 -6.77 -6.22 -18.29
N SER A 120 -6.06 -7.30 -18.60
CA SER A 120 -6.50 -8.66 -18.31
C SER A 120 -6.43 -8.96 -16.80
N GLY A 121 -7.22 -9.92 -16.33
CA GLY A 121 -7.18 -10.34 -14.92
C GLY A 121 -5.81 -10.90 -14.48
N LEU A 122 -5.00 -11.41 -15.42
CA LEU A 122 -3.61 -11.81 -15.14
C LEU A 122 -2.70 -10.59 -14.97
N ALA A 123 -2.79 -9.59 -15.86
CA ALA A 123 -2.01 -8.36 -15.76
C ALA A 123 -2.31 -7.60 -14.46
N VAL A 124 -3.59 -7.49 -14.07
CA VAL A 124 -3.98 -6.90 -12.77
C VAL A 124 -3.31 -7.64 -11.62
N ARG A 125 -3.35 -8.99 -11.61
CA ARG A 125 -2.72 -9.78 -10.54
C ARG A 125 -1.22 -9.59 -10.45
N MET A 126 -0.52 -9.40 -11.58
CA MET A 126 0.91 -9.14 -11.61
C MET A 126 1.23 -7.77 -10.99
N LEU A 127 0.49 -6.74 -11.37
CA LEU A 127 0.69 -5.37 -10.87
C LEU A 127 0.28 -5.20 -9.40
N THR A 128 -0.69 -5.96 -8.91
CA THR A 128 -1.12 -5.94 -7.49
C THR A 128 -0.49 -7.06 -6.67
N ASN A 129 0.62 -7.64 -7.10
CA ASN A 129 1.30 -8.67 -6.31
C ASN A 129 1.97 -8.00 -5.09
N LYS A 130 1.86 -8.62 -3.91
CA LYS A 130 2.43 -8.11 -2.66
C LYS A 130 3.94 -7.90 -2.71
N ASN A 131 4.64 -8.63 -3.58
CA ASN A 131 6.09 -8.51 -3.76
C ASN A 131 6.50 -7.40 -4.75
N ILE A 132 5.53 -6.76 -5.40
CA ILE A 132 5.77 -5.67 -6.36
C ILE A 132 5.61 -4.33 -5.64
N ASN A 133 6.62 -3.48 -5.78
CA ASN A 133 6.58 -2.13 -5.25
C ASN A 133 5.48 -1.33 -5.99
N PRO A 134 4.57 -0.63 -5.29
CA PRO A 134 3.54 0.21 -5.91
C PRO A 134 4.09 1.24 -6.91
N GLN A 135 5.30 1.78 -6.66
CA GLN A 135 5.94 2.69 -7.61
C GLN A 135 6.37 1.97 -8.90
N LEU A 136 6.86 0.74 -8.80
CA LEU A 136 7.20 -0.07 -9.97
C LEU A 136 5.94 -0.35 -10.80
N ALA A 137 4.81 -0.66 -10.15
CA ALA A 137 3.54 -0.84 -10.84
C ALA A 137 3.11 0.45 -11.58
N LEU A 138 3.23 1.62 -10.95
CA LEU A 138 2.98 2.92 -11.61
C LEU A 138 3.88 3.14 -12.82
N ASP A 139 5.17 2.87 -12.72
CA ASP A 139 6.10 3.02 -13.84
C ASP A 139 5.73 2.11 -15.03
N VAL A 140 5.24 0.89 -14.76
CA VAL A 140 4.75 -0.01 -15.81
C VAL A 140 3.46 0.52 -16.43
N MET A 141 2.55 1.09 -15.63
CA MET A 141 1.33 1.72 -16.12
C MET A 141 1.62 2.96 -17.00
N GLU A 142 2.61 3.77 -16.62
CA GLU A 142 3.06 4.94 -17.41
C GLU A 142 3.59 4.53 -18.79
N LYS A 143 4.23 3.37 -18.90
CA LYS A 143 4.68 2.81 -20.18
C LYS A 143 3.53 2.31 -21.06
N GLY A 144 2.31 2.15 -20.53
CA GLY A 144 1.12 1.77 -21.30
C GLY A 144 1.12 0.31 -21.79
N VAL A 145 1.96 -0.56 -21.23
CA VAL A 145 2.14 -1.95 -21.66
C VAL A 145 1.01 -2.84 -21.14
N LYS A 146 0.20 -3.39 -22.03
CA LYS A 146 -0.96 -4.24 -21.65
C LYS A 146 -0.66 -5.74 -21.71
N ASN A 147 0.40 -6.13 -22.41
CA ASN A 147 0.80 -7.51 -22.62
C ASN A 147 1.40 -8.10 -21.35
N THR A 148 0.92 -9.25 -20.91
CA THR A 148 1.41 -9.92 -19.69
C THR A 148 2.86 -10.35 -19.78
N THR A 149 3.39 -10.68 -20.97
CA THR A 149 4.81 -11.05 -21.14
C THR A 149 5.71 -9.83 -20.94
N GLU A 150 5.41 -8.72 -21.61
CA GLU A 150 6.16 -7.48 -21.46
C GLU A 150 6.02 -6.87 -20.06
N ILE A 151 4.83 -6.96 -19.44
CA ILE A 151 4.66 -6.58 -18.03
C ILE A 151 5.60 -7.42 -17.16
N LYS A 152 5.72 -8.72 -17.42
CA LYS A 152 6.59 -9.61 -16.64
C LYS A 152 8.05 -9.19 -16.75
N GLU A 153 8.53 -8.99 -17.98
CA GLU A 153 9.90 -8.55 -18.26
C GLU A 153 10.21 -7.22 -17.56
N LEU A 154 9.31 -6.24 -17.65
CA LEU A 154 9.49 -4.94 -16.98
C LEU A 154 9.51 -5.02 -15.46
N LEU A 155 8.81 -6.01 -14.88
CA LEU A 155 8.83 -6.25 -13.45
C LEU A 155 10.10 -7.02 -13.04
N GLU A 156 10.57 -7.95 -13.86
CA GLU A 156 11.78 -8.75 -13.60
C GLU A 156 13.06 -7.93 -13.74
N ASP A 157 13.17 -7.10 -14.79
CA ASP A 157 14.32 -6.21 -15.04
C ASP A 157 14.59 -5.26 -13.88
N LYS A 158 13.54 -4.79 -13.18
CA LYS A 158 13.68 -3.89 -12.02
C LYS A 158 13.80 -4.63 -10.67
N THR A 159 13.79 -5.96 -10.68
CA THR A 159 14.05 -6.79 -9.49
C THR A 159 15.47 -7.38 -9.44
N GLN A 160 16.29 -7.17 -10.48
CA GLN A 160 17.67 -7.65 -10.56
C GLN A 160 18.75 -6.61 -10.16
N ASP A 161 18.42 -5.60 -9.35
CA ASP A 161 19.46 -4.87 -8.62
C ASP A 161 19.84 -5.65 -7.34
N PRO A 162 21.13 -6.02 -7.16
CA PRO A 162 21.55 -6.84 -6.04
C PRO A 162 21.49 -6.05 -4.74
N ALA A 163 20.64 -6.49 -3.82
CA ALA A 163 20.73 -6.22 -2.37
C ALA A 163 21.20 -4.81 -1.99
N GLU A 164 20.48 -3.76 -2.37
CA GLU A 164 20.61 -2.50 -1.66
C GLU A 164 19.90 -2.62 -0.31
N GLU A 165 20.72 -2.52 0.74
CA GLU A 165 20.33 -2.27 2.12
C GLU A 165 19.12 -1.35 2.18
N VAL A 166 18.14 -1.73 3.01
CA VAL A 166 17.02 -0.89 3.42
C VAL A 166 17.58 0.36 4.11
N LYS A 167 17.95 1.37 3.34
CA LYS A 167 18.19 2.73 3.80
C LYS A 167 16.95 3.55 3.49
N ASP A 168 16.27 3.94 4.55
CA ASP A 168 15.25 5.00 4.66
C ASP A 168 14.92 5.79 3.38
N ASN A 169 14.15 5.16 2.47
CA ASN A 169 13.59 5.83 1.30
C ASN A 169 12.32 6.65 1.63
N ASN A 170 11.88 6.66 2.90
CA ASN A 170 10.64 7.32 3.30
C ASN A 170 10.68 8.86 3.25
N ILE A 171 11.85 9.49 3.40
CA ILE A 171 11.94 10.96 3.48
C ILE A 171 11.99 11.62 2.09
N LEU A 172 12.62 10.98 1.11
CA LEU A 172 12.77 11.55 -0.24
C LEU A 172 11.50 11.39 -1.09
N ALA A 173 10.72 10.32 -0.87
CA ALA A 173 9.42 10.11 -1.49
C ALA A 173 8.38 11.14 -1.01
N GLY A 174 8.42 11.54 0.27
CA GLY A 174 7.51 12.54 0.84
C GLY A 174 7.59 13.91 0.14
N LYS A 175 8.81 14.42 -0.10
CA LYS A 175 9.02 15.73 -0.74
C LYS A 175 8.59 15.78 -2.22
N LYS A 176 8.72 14.67 -2.95
CA LYS A 176 8.22 14.56 -4.34
C LYS A 176 6.68 14.45 -4.38
N ARG A 177 6.10 13.65 -3.47
CA ARG A 177 4.64 13.52 -3.31
C ARG A 177 3.98 14.84 -2.91
N GLU A 178 4.62 15.63 -2.04
CA GLU A 178 4.15 16.95 -1.63
C GLU A 178 4.08 17.93 -2.81
N LYS A 179 5.10 17.96 -3.68
CA LYS A 179 5.11 18.83 -4.88
C LYS A 179 4.02 18.45 -5.89
N ILE A 180 3.76 17.15 -6.06
CA ILE A 180 2.70 16.67 -6.98
C ILE A 180 1.32 16.98 -6.40
N ALA A 181 1.11 16.72 -5.10
CA ALA A 181 -0.13 17.05 -4.40
C ALA A 181 -0.45 18.55 -4.47
N LYS A 182 0.55 19.41 -4.22
CA LYS A 182 0.40 20.87 -4.35
C LYS A 182 0.02 21.30 -5.76
N LYS A 183 0.68 20.78 -6.79
CA LYS A 183 0.33 21.08 -8.20
C LYS A 183 -1.09 20.65 -8.57
N ILE A 184 -1.54 19.49 -8.10
CA ILE A 184 -2.91 19.01 -8.34
C ILE A 184 -3.91 19.96 -7.67
N VAL A 185 -3.69 20.32 -6.41
CA VAL A 185 -4.55 21.25 -5.67
C VAL A 185 -4.59 22.62 -6.33
N ASP A 186 -3.44 23.17 -6.74
CA ASP A 186 -3.36 24.46 -7.43
C ASP A 186 -4.14 24.45 -8.76
N SER A 187 -4.08 23.34 -9.51
CA SER A 187 -4.82 23.16 -10.76
C SER A 187 -6.33 23.01 -10.58
N CYS A 188 -6.77 22.49 -9.43
CA CYS A 188 -8.17 22.38 -9.04
C CYS A 188 -8.71 23.72 -8.54
N LEU A 189 -7.93 24.46 -7.74
CA LEU A 189 -8.29 25.79 -7.24
C LEU A 189 -8.47 26.83 -8.37
N ALA A 190 -7.75 26.68 -9.48
CA ALA A 190 -7.88 27.53 -10.65
C ALA A 190 -9.22 27.38 -11.41
N LYS A 191 -10.06 26.39 -11.06
CA LYS A 191 -11.28 26.03 -11.81
C LYS A 191 -12.59 26.17 -11.01
N ILE A 192 -12.54 26.70 -9.79
CA ILE A 192 -13.63 26.64 -8.79
C ILE A 192 -14.27 28.04 -8.60
N ASP A 193 -15.61 28.13 -8.63
CA ASP A 193 -16.41 29.33 -8.31
C ASP A 193 -16.56 29.50 -6.78
N ASN A 194 -16.86 30.71 -6.29
CA ASN A 194 -16.72 31.12 -4.89
C ASN A 194 -17.64 30.35 -3.90
N GLN A 195 -18.77 29.80 -4.36
CA GLN A 195 -19.64 28.92 -3.56
C GLN A 195 -19.05 27.51 -3.37
N ASP A 196 -18.37 26.98 -4.38
CA ASP A 196 -17.72 25.66 -4.34
C ASP A 196 -16.48 25.67 -3.43
N LEU A 197 -15.86 26.84 -3.26
CA LEU A 197 -14.69 27.03 -2.39
C LEU A 197 -15.03 26.89 -0.90
N LYS A 198 -16.26 27.27 -0.49
CA LYS A 198 -16.72 27.10 0.89
C LYS A 198 -17.03 25.63 1.22
N ALA A 199 -17.67 24.92 0.29
CA ALA A 199 -17.92 23.49 0.41
C ALA A 199 -16.59 22.70 0.46
N ALA A 200 -15.67 22.99 -0.46
CA ALA A 200 -14.34 22.38 -0.48
C ALA A 200 -13.56 22.61 0.83
N LYS A 201 -13.69 23.79 1.46
CA LYS A 201 -13.09 24.06 2.79
C LYS A 201 -13.71 23.22 3.90
N GLN A 202 -15.02 22.97 3.85
CA GLN A 202 -15.70 22.12 4.83
C GLN A 202 -15.27 20.67 4.68
N ASP A 203 -15.22 20.18 3.43
CA ASP A 203 -14.74 18.83 3.12
C ASP A 203 -13.27 18.65 3.55
N LEU A 204 -12.42 19.65 3.31
CA LEU A 204 -11.01 19.61 3.74
C LEU A 204 -10.88 19.55 5.26
N ASN A 205 -11.71 20.28 6.00
CA ASN A 205 -11.73 20.19 7.47
C ASN A 205 -12.25 18.83 7.95
N PHE A 206 -13.24 18.26 7.27
CA PHE A 206 -13.72 16.90 7.53
C PHE A 206 -12.61 15.87 7.32
N PHE A 207 -11.88 15.94 6.21
CA PHE A 207 -10.75 15.05 5.95
C PHE A 207 -9.61 15.23 6.95
N LYS A 208 -9.31 16.46 7.38
CA LYS A 208 -8.33 16.71 8.45
C LYS A 208 -8.69 16.00 9.75
N ASN A 209 -9.97 16.02 10.12
CA ASN A 209 -10.43 15.33 11.32
C ASN A 209 -10.29 13.81 11.19
N ILE A 210 -10.65 13.24 10.03
CA ILE A 210 -10.43 11.80 9.74
C ILE A 210 -8.95 11.44 9.82
N ILE A 211 -8.08 12.25 9.21
CA ILE A 211 -6.64 12.02 9.25
C ILE A 211 -6.14 12.01 10.69
N LYS A 212 -6.58 12.96 11.51
CA LYS A 212 -6.22 13.01 12.93
C LYS A 212 -6.69 11.77 13.69
N GLU A 213 -7.92 11.32 13.47
CA GLU A 213 -8.42 10.07 14.08
C GLU A 213 -7.61 8.84 13.65
N LEU A 214 -7.15 8.80 12.40
CA LEU A 214 -6.29 7.72 11.91
C LEU A 214 -4.88 7.80 12.53
N GLU A 215 -4.32 8.99 12.69
CA GLU A 215 -3.05 9.21 13.41
C GLU A 215 -3.15 8.71 14.85
N ASP A 216 -4.23 9.04 15.56
CA ASP A 216 -4.46 8.58 16.93
C ASP A 216 -4.61 7.04 16.99
N LYS A 217 -5.29 6.43 16.01
CA LYS A 217 -5.40 4.95 15.90
C LYS A 217 -4.06 4.29 15.62
N ILE A 218 -3.23 4.89 14.78
CA ILE A 218 -1.87 4.40 14.49
C ILE A 218 -1.03 4.48 15.77
N ALA A 219 -1.04 5.61 16.47
CA ALA A 219 -0.31 5.78 17.72
C ALA A 219 -0.73 4.75 18.79
N ALA A 220 -2.04 4.54 18.94
CA ALA A 220 -2.57 3.50 19.85
C ALA A 220 -2.13 2.09 19.42
N GLN A 221 -2.13 1.79 18.13
CA GLN A 221 -1.68 0.51 17.60
C GLN A 221 -0.16 0.31 17.75
N GLU A 222 0.65 1.37 17.59
CA GLU A 222 2.09 1.36 17.87
C GLU A 222 2.37 1.10 19.36
N GLU A 223 1.59 1.71 20.25
CA GLU A 223 1.67 1.45 21.69
C GLU A 223 1.30 0.00 22.02
N ASP A 224 0.22 -0.54 21.43
CA ASP A 224 -0.18 -1.94 21.58
C ASP A 224 0.83 -2.93 20.97
N LEU A 225 1.46 -2.58 19.85
CA LEU A 225 2.53 -3.36 19.24
C LEU A 225 3.82 -3.29 20.07
N SER A 226 4.13 -2.16 20.70
CA SER A 226 5.26 -2.05 21.65
C SER A 226 5.05 -2.98 22.85
N LYS A 227 3.82 -3.02 23.39
CA LYS A 227 3.41 -3.94 24.47
C LYS A 227 3.46 -5.41 24.01
N LYS A 228 3.02 -5.72 22.79
CA LYS A 228 3.10 -7.08 22.21
C LYS A 228 4.52 -7.52 21.85
N ASN A 229 5.39 -6.61 21.43
CA ASN A 229 6.80 -6.90 21.19
C ASN A 229 7.54 -7.15 22.50
N ASN A 230 7.17 -6.46 23.59
CA ASN A 230 7.63 -6.81 24.94
C ASN A 230 7.18 -8.23 25.36
N LEU A 231 6.01 -8.69 24.92
CA LEU A 231 5.52 -10.07 25.12
C LEU A 231 6.17 -11.12 24.18
N LYS A 232 6.67 -10.73 22.99
CA LYS A 232 7.35 -11.63 22.03
C LYS A 232 8.88 -11.66 22.16
N LEU A 233 9.47 -10.79 22.98
CA LEU A 233 10.85 -10.93 23.48
C LEU A 233 11.02 -12.10 24.45
N VAL A 234 9.93 -12.80 24.81
CA VAL A 234 9.92 -13.98 25.68
C VAL A 234 10.29 -15.24 24.88
N LYS A 235 11.47 -15.24 24.28
CA LYS A 235 12.31 -16.42 24.02
C LYS A 235 13.82 -16.12 24.13
N ASN A 236 14.21 -14.92 24.59
CA ASN A 236 15.63 -14.58 24.76
C ASN A 236 16.03 -14.76 26.23
N LYS A 237 16.35 -15.99 26.66
CA LYS A 237 16.76 -16.23 28.06
C LYS A 237 18.09 -15.52 28.46
N LEU A 238 18.80 -14.89 27.51
CA LEU A 238 20.18 -14.42 27.66
C LEU A 238 20.41 -13.04 27.04
N PHE A 239 21.24 -12.22 27.70
CA PHE A 239 21.76 -10.95 27.19
C PHE A 239 23.29 -10.92 27.27
N ILE A 240 23.93 -10.20 26.36
CA ILE A 240 25.39 -9.98 26.35
C ILE A 240 25.71 -8.48 26.42
N ASP A 241 26.69 -8.11 27.25
CA ASP A 241 27.20 -6.74 27.29
C ASP A 241 28.34 -6.50 26.30
N GLY A 242 28.83 -5.27 26.22
CA GLY A 242 29.96 -4.91 25.33
C GLY A 242 31.31 -5.54 25.73
N GLU A 243 31.41 -6.13 26.92
CA GLU A 243 32.61 -6.83 27.43
C GLU A 243 32.54 -8.34 27.19
N GLY A 244 31.41 -8.85 26.68
CA GLY A 244 31.17 -10.26 26.42
C GLY A 244 30.61 -11.05 27.61
N ASN A 245 30.24 -10.38 28.71
CA ASN A 245 29.59 -11.05 29.85
C ASN A 245 28.16 -11.45 29.49
N ILE A 246 27.78 -12.66 29.87
CA ILE A 246 26.46 -13.24 29.62
C ILE A 246 25.59 -13.09 30.86
N TYR A 247 24.39 -12.53 30.69
CA TYR A 247 23.41 -12.29 31.75
C TYR A 247 22.19 -13.18 31.56
N PHE A 248 21.76 -13.84 32.63
CA PHE A 248 20.68 -14.83 32.62
C PHE A 248 20.02 -14.96 34.00
N VAL A 249 18.82 -15.54 34.04
CA VAL A 249 18.09 -15.85 35.27
C VAL A 249 18.36 -17.30 35.68
N ARG A 250 18.56 -17.54 36.98
CA ARG A 250 18.57 -18.89 37.55
C ARG A 250 18.08 -18.88 39.00
N ASP A 251 17.81 -20.06 39.52
CA ASP A 251 17.48 -20.30 40.92
C ASP A 251 18.69 -20.13 41.86
N GLY A 252 18.38 -19.79 43.11
CA GLY A 252 19.33 -19.70 44.20
C GLY A 252 19.61 -21.05 44.85
N ILE A 253 20.59 -21.07 45.76
CA ILE A 253 20.87 -22.25 46.58
C ILE A 253 19.67 -22.44 47.52
N GLY A 254 18.76 -23.33 47.14
CA GLY A 254 17.47 -23.55 47.82
C GLY A 254 16.25 -23.65 46.89
N GLN A 255 16.39 -23.44 45.57
CA GLN A 255 15.35 -23.64 44.53
C GLN A 255 14.04 -22.84 44.65
N ASP A 256 13.81 -22.10 45.73
CA ASP A 256 12.57 -21.34 45.96
C ASP A 256 12.68 -19.83 45.64
N SER A 257 13.79 -19.40 45.03
CA SER A 257 13.98 -17.99 44.64
C SER A 257 14.86 -17.85 43.41
N TYR A 258 14.58 -16.83 42.60
CA TYR A 258 15.22 -16.56 41.33
C TYR A 258 15.97 -15.23 41.37
N LYS A 259 17.09 -15.16 40.66
CA LYS A 259 17.87 -13.92 40.52
C LYS A 259 18.60 -13.88 39.19
N VAL A 260 18.98 -12.67 38.80
CA VAL A 260 19.85 -12.43 37.65
C VAL A 260 21.31 -12.68 38.01
N PHE A 261 21.98 -13.50 37.21
CA PHE A 261 23.40 -13.81 37.30
C PHE A 261 24.14 -13.34 36.05
N LYS A 262 25.45 -13.20 36.19
CA LYS A 262 26.37 -12.96 35.07
C LYS A 262 27.49 -14.00 35.04
N ALA A 263 27.84 -14.44 33.84
CA ALA A 263 29.04 -15.22 33.53
C ALA A 263 29.98 -14.38 32.68
N LYS A 264 31.29 -14.66 32.72
CA LYS A 264 32.29 -13.85 32.01
C LYS A 264 32.22 -14.01 30.49
N ASN A 265 31.76 -15.16 30.01
CA ASN A 265 31.62 -15.48 28.59
C ASN A 265 30.65 -16.66 28.44
N TYR A 266 30.36 -17.04 27.19
CA TYR A 266 29.41 -18.12 26.87
C TYR A 266 29.85 -19.50 27.39
N GLN A 267 31.14 -19.81 27.40
CA GLN A 267 31.64 -21.08 27.91
C GLN A 267 31.47 -21.16 29.44
N ASP A 268 31.81 -20.08 30.15
CA ASP A 268 31.61 -19.97 31.60
C ASP A 268 30.11 -20.10 31.98
N TYR A 269 29.21 -19.58 31.13
CA TYR A 269 27.76 -19.78 31.27
C TYR A 269 27.36 -21.26 31.07
N LYS A 270 27.80 -21.91 29.99
CA LYS A 270 27.49 -23.32 29.71
C LYS A 270 28.01 -24.26 30.79
N ASP A 271 29.23 -24.03 31.26
CA ASP A 271 29.87 -24.86 32.27
C ASP A 271 29.42 -24.48 33.69
N ASN A 272 28.60 -23.42 33.83
CA ASN A 272 28.12 -22.87 35.10
C ASN A 272 29.25 -22.54 36.08
N ILE A 273 30.38 -22.05 35.56
CA ILE A 273 31.57 -21.66 36.33
C ILE A 273 31.74 -20.15 36.35
N ARG A 274 32.32 -19.61 37.43
CA ARG A 274 32.57 -18.15 37.59
C ARG A 274 31.31 -17.30 37.38
N VAL A 275 30.18 -17.84 37.80
CA VAL A 275 28.88 -17.19 37.74
C VAL A 275 28.66 -16.37 39.01
N HIS A 276 28.30 -15.09 38.85
CA HIS A 276 28.11 -14.16 39.95
C HIS A 276 26.73 -13.50 39.90
N GLY A 277 26.03 -13.45 41.04
CA GLY A 277 24.75 -12.75 41.14
C GLY A 277 24.93 -11.25 40.91
N VAL A 278 24.04 -10.65 40.12
CA VAL A 278 24.06 -9.21 39.88
C VAL A 278 23.60 -8.49 41.15
N LYS A 279 24.54 -7.80 41.81
CA LYS A 279 24.30 -7.18 43.14
C LYS A 279 23.16 -6.16 43.16
N SER A 280 22.99 -5.42 42.07
CA SER A 280 21.99 -4.35 41.97
C SER A 280 20.56 -4.84 41.77
N LEU A 281 20.34 -6.14 41.56
CA LEU A 281 19.03 -6.72 41.31
C LEU A 281 18.59 -7.58 42.50
N PRO A 282 17.30 -7.55 42.87
CA PRO A 282 16.77 -8.31 44.00
C PRO A 282 16.64 -9.81 43.68
N TRP A 283 16.33 -10.60 44.71
CA TRP A 283 15.79 -11.95 44.54
C TRP A 283 14.28 -11.85 44.31
N ARG A 284 13.71 -12.76 43.51
CA ARG A 284 12.28 -12.85 43.19
C ARG A 284 11.73 -14.23 43.50
N GLU A 285 10.42 -14.32 43.68
CA GLU A 285 9.74 -15.59 43.96
C GLU A 285 9.54 -16.39 42.67
N THR A 286 9.43 -15.73 41.52
CA THR A 286 9.23 -16.39 40.22
C THR A 286 10.35 -16.07 39.21
N GLU A 287 10.61 -17.02 38.30
CA GLU A 287 11.57 -16.84 37.19
C GLU A 287 11.15 -15.66 36.30
N ALA A 288 9.84 -15.48 36.09
CA ALA A 288 9.27 -14.41 35.26
C ALA A 288 9.59 -13.02 35.81
N GLU A 289 9.40 -12.80 37.12
CA GLU A 289 9.74 -11.52 37.76
C GLU A 289 11.24 -11.22 37.70
N ALA A 290 12.09 -12.23 37.92
CA ALA A 290 13.54 -12.06 37.81
C ALA A 290 13.96 -11.78 36.35
N TYR A 291 13.22 -12.32 35.38
CA TYR A 291 13.45 -12.06 33.96
C TYR A 291 13.02 -10.65 33.55
N GLU A 292 11.90 -10.14 34.07
CA GLU A 292 11.51 -8.73 33.87
C GLU A 292 12.56 -7.75 34.42
N ASP A 293 13.15 -8.07 35.58
CA ASP A 293 14.29 -7.32 36.14
C ASP A 293 15.51 -7.36 35.20
N LEU A 294 15.82 -8.52 34.62
CA LEU A 294 16.91 -8.68 33.64
C LEU A 294 16.66 -7.84 32.37
N VAL A 295 15.46 -7.90 31.80
CA VAL A 295 15.10 -7.13 30.60
C VAL A 295 15.23 -5.63 30.87
N SER A 296 14.69 -5.16 32.00
CA SER A 296 14.78 -3.75 32.40
C SER A 296 16.24 -3.30 32.60
N TYR A 297 17.05 -4.16 33.22
CA TYR A 297 18.48 -3.91 33.43
C TYR A 297 19.26 -3.86 32.11
N ALA A 298 18.99 -4.80 31.20
CA ALA A 298 19.60 -4.89 29.88
C ALA A 298 19.28 -3.67 29.02
N GLN A 299 18.02 -3.22 29.00
CA GLN A 299 17.61 -2.01 28.28
C GLN A 299 18.33 -0.76 28.80
N LYS A 300 18.37 -0.59 30.13
CA LYS A 300 19.05 0.55 30.78
C LYS A 300 20.56 0.58 30.49
N LYS A 301 21.17 -0.58 30.28
CA LYS A 301 22.61 -0.73 30.02
C LYS A 301 22.95 -0.98 28.55
N SER A 302 21.95 -0.94 27.66
CA SER A 302 22.11 -1.17 26.22
C SER A 302 22.77 -2.51 25.87
N PHE A 303 22.40 -3.58 26.59
CA PHE A 303 22.86 -4.93 26.29
C PHE A 303 22.14 -5.50 25.07
N LEU A 304 22.82 -6.40 24.35
CA LEU A 304 22.27 -7.05 23.18
C LEU A 304 21.63 -8.40 23.56
N PRO A 305 20.51 -8.80 22.93
CA PRO A 305 20.00 -10.16 23.06
C PRO A 305 21.03 -11.18 22.57
N PHE A 306 21.18 -12.28 23.29
CA PHE A 306 22.08 -13.37 22.91
C PHE A 306 21.30 -14.66 22.62
N PHE A 307 21.58 -15.26 21.47
CA PHE A 307 20.92 -16.49 21.01
C PHE A 307 21.83 -17.68 21.29
N GLU A 308 21.34 -18.68 22.01
CA GLU A 308 21.99 -19.99 22.02
C GLU A 308 21.92 -20.57 20.61
N ILE A 309 23.08 -20.80 20.01
CA ILE A 309 23.17 -21.61 18.80
C ILE A 309 23.03 -23.06 19.29
N GLU A 310 21.83 -23.64 19.14
CA GLU A 310 21.64 -25.08 19.27
C GLU A 310 22.56 -25.75 18.23
N GLY A 311 23.48 -26.58 18.72
CA GLY A 311 24.36 -27.43 17.92
C GLY A 311 23.86 -28.86 17.92
#